data_AF-A0A1N6IXB8-F1
#
_entry.id   AF-A0A1N6IXB8-F1
#
_cell.length_a   1.000
_cell.length_b   1.000
_cell.length_c   1.000
_cell.angle_alpha   90.00
_cell.angle_beta   90.00
_cell.angle_gamma   90.00
#
_symmetry.space_group_name_H-M   'P 1'
#
loop_
_entity.id
_entity.type
_entity.pdbx_description
1 polymer ?
#
loop_
_entity_poly.entity_id
_entity_poly.type
_entity_poly.pdbx_seq_one_letter_code
_entity_poly.pdbx_strand_id
1 'polypeptide(L)'
;MPSFTDTELQMKFCEGFTFFPFKSLEQHGTLIYKSYAGDDNLKKVLEWSSKEHSLSQYITKISKKIKRQDLPAASELLQTLNDAGDWWEAHPLSRNNSLLAKKLQEYHSLTNIYHQKTLLPTIAKLTDKHRSISVKGIMQMEEDMQQFVQDTDTLLNFLKDQTGKKSSYAPRMLDAEDREYLSKMASAIEAFRALQERNVYLLDAWKTHQMIHNSRRAMN
;
A
#
# COMPACT_ATOMS: atom_id res chain seq x y z
N MET A 1 13.78 -57.09 23.70
CA MET A 1 12.84 -56.08 23.16
C MET A 1 13.20 -55.86 21.70
N PRO A 2 12.23 -55.84 20.77
CA PRO A 2 12.55 -55.63 19.37
C PRO A 2 12.90 -54.16 19.13
N SER A 3 14.07 -53.89 18.55
CA SER A 3 14.50 -52.56 18.10
C SER A 3 14.02 -52.35 16.67
N PHE A 4 13.14 -51.36 16.47
CA PHE A 4 12.72 -50.94 15.14
C PHE A 4 13.76 -49.99 14.54
N THR A 5 13.92 -50.03 13.22
CA THR A 5 14.69 -49.03 12.47
C THR A 5 13.84 -47.78 12.20
N ASP A 6 14.48 -46.62 11.99
CA ASP A 6 13.78 -45.34 11.79
C ASP A 6 12.82 -45.35 10.60
N THR A 7 13.15 -46.11 9.55
CA THR A 7 12.32 -46.27 8.36
C THR A 7 11.06 -47.10 8.65
N GLU A 8 11.16 -48.13 9.49
CA GLU A 8 10.01 -48.93 9.92
C GLU A 8 9.08 -48.14 10.85
N LEU A 9 9.63 -47.24 11.67
CA LEU A 9 8.86 -46.30 12.49
C LEU A 9 8.10 -45.29 11.64
N GLN A 10 8.72 -44.75 10.59
CA GLN A 10 8.05 -43.83 9.66
C GLN A 10 6.94 -44.50 8.84
N MET A 11 7.15 -45.73 8.34
CA MET A 11 6.09 -46.44 7.61
C MET A 11 4.88 -46.73 8.52
N LYS A 12 5.12 -47.15 9.77
CA LYS A 12 4.03 -47.38 10.73
C LYS A 12 3.35 -46.09 11.20
N PHE A 13 4.04 -44.95 11.14
CA PHE A 13 3.45 -43.63 11.44
C PHE A 13 2.47 -43.17 10.34
N CYS A 14 2.72 -43.57 9.09
CA CYS A 14 1.89 -43.21 7.93
C CYS A 14 0.68 -44.13 7.71
N GLU A 15 0.64 -45.32 8.31
CA GLU A 15 -0.40 -46.33 8.03
C GLU A 15 -1.57 -46.37 9.01
N GLY A 16 -1.56 -45.62 10.12
CA GLY A 16 -2.74 -45.52 10.95
C GLY A 16 -2.42 -45.23 12.40
N PHE A 17 -2.95 -44.11 12.90
CA PHE A 17 -2.97 -43.84 14.32
C PHE A 17 -3.70 -44.96 15.06
N THR A 18 -2.96 -45.75 15.85
CA THR A 18 -3.50 -46.33 17.08
C THR A 18 -2.36 -46.47 18.10
N PHE A 19 -2.30 -45.50 19.02
CA PHE A 19 -1.65 -45.52 20.34
C PHE A 19 -0.20 -46.06 20.45
N PHE A 20 0.75 -45.16 20.70
CA PHE A 20 1.95 -45.48 21.48
C PHE A 20 2.09 -44.54 22.69
N PRO A 21 2.53 -45.06 23.85
CA PRO A 21 2.47 -44.36 25.13
C PRO A 21 3.50 -43.22 25.20
N PHE A 22 3.01 -42.06 25.62
CA PHE A 22 3.65 -40.75 25.66
C PHE A 22 4.83 -40.64 26.66
N LYS A 23 5.93 -41.36 26.46
CA LYS A 23 7.15 -41.15 27.26
C LYS A 23 8.38 -40.68 26.49
N SER A 24 8.35 -40.67 25.14
CA SER A 24 9.54 -40.39 24.33
C SER A 24 9.45 -39.14 23.44
N LEU A 25 8.34 -38.39 23.49
CA LEU A 25 8.11 -37.19 22.65
C LEU A 25 8.39 -35.86 23.36
N GLU A 26 8.78 -35.87 24.64
CA GLU A 26 9.05 -34.65 25.41
C GLU A 26 10.34 -33.92 25.00
N GLN A 27 11.19 -34.50 24.15
CA GLN A 27 12.51 -33.92 23.82
C GLN A 27 12.58 -33.14 22.51
N HIS A 28 11.55 -33.12 21.68
CA HIS A 28 11.48 -32.23 20.51
C HIS A 28 10.41 -31.17 20.72
N GLY A 29 10.73 -30.24 21.63
CA GLY A 29 9.95 -29.04 21.84
C GLY A 29 9.93 -28.20 20.56
N THR A 30 8.82 -28.27 19.82
CA THR A 30 8.01 -27.09 19.41
C THR A 30 6.88 -27.40 18.42
N LEU A 31 6.70 -28.62 17.90
CA LEU A 31 5.65 -28.89 16.89
C LEU A 31 5.01 -30.27 17.04
N ILE A 32 4.12 -30.44 18.02
CA ILE A 32 3.08 -31.47 17.95
C ILE A 32 1.75 -30.80 18.29
N TYR A 33 0.97 -30.47 17.26
CA TYR A 33 -0.39 -29.99 17.44
C TYR A 33 -1.27 -31.19 17.86
N LYS A 34 -1.41 -31.38 19.18
CA LYS A 34 -2.28 -32.40 19.75
C LYS A 34 -3.74 -31.99 19.50
N SER A 35 -4.36 -32.54 18.45
CA SER A 35 -5.79 -32.35 18.17
C SER A 35 -6.62 -33.16 19.16
N TYR A 36 -7.20 -32.49 20.16
CA TYR A 36 -8.18 -33.08 21.08
C TYR A 36 -9.62 -32.70 20.72
N ALA A 37 -9.95 -32.59 19.43
CA ALA A 37 -11.33 -32.37 19.00
C ALA A 37 -11.62 -33.11 17.70
N GLY A 38 -12.85 -33.66 17.61
CA GLY A 38 -13.29 -34.54 16.52
C GLY A 38 -13.12 -33.97 15.11
N ASP A 39 -13.20 -34.86 14.12
CA ASP A 39 -12.88 -34.69 12.70
C ASP A 39 -13.32 -33.37 12.03
N ASP A 40 -14.32 -32.68 12.60
CA ASP A 40 -14.92 -31.47 12.05
C ASP A 40 -14.12 -30.17 12.34
N ASN A 41 -13.22 -30.17 13.33
CA ASN A 41 -12.46 -28.98 13.70
C ASN A 41 -11.13 -28.83 12.96
N LEU A 42 -10.52 -29.92 12.46
CA LEU A 42 -9.27 -29.84 11.70
C LEU A 42 -9.46 -29.06 10.40
N LYS A 43 -10.57 -29.31 9.69
CA LYS A 43 -10.92 -28.56 8.48
C LYS A 43 -11.13 -27.08 8.76
N LYS A 44 -11.80 -26.71 9.87
CA LYS A 44 -11.97 -25.32 10.29
C LYS A 44 -10.65 -24.64 10.67
N VAL A 45 -9.75 -25.34 11.37
CA VAL A 45 -8.42 -24.82 11.73
C VAL A 45 -7.54 -24.65 10.49
N LEU A 46 -7.58 -25.62 9.57
CA LEU A 46 -6.88 -25.53 8.29
C LEU A 46 -7.47 -24.42 7.41
N GLU A 47 -8.79 -24.27 7.36
CA GLU A 47 -9.47 -23.17 6.67
C GLU A 47 -9.20 -21.81 7.30
N TRP A 48 -9.14 -21.71 8.63
CA TRP A 48 -8.73 -20.51 9.34
C TRP A 48 -7.27 -20.17 9.04
N SER A 49 -6.36 -21.14 9.13
CA SER A 49 -4.96 -20.91 8.75
C SER A 49 -4.85 -20.51 7.27
N SER A 50 -5.61 -21.15 6.37
CA SER A 50 -5.65 -20.83 4.94
C SER A 50 -6.16 -19.41 4.68
N LYS A 51 -7.22 -18.98 5.38
CA LYS A 51 -7.80 -17.63 5.24
C LYS A 51 -6.94 -16.55 5.87
N GLU A 52 -6.35 -16.81 7.03
CA GLU A 52 -5.47 -15.89 7.75
C GLU A 52 -4.13 -15.70 7.01
N HIS A 53 -3.67 -16.73 6.30
CA HIS A 53 -2.45 -16.68 5.49
C HIS A 53 -2.69 -16.31 4.01
N SER A 54 -3.94 -15.98 3.64
CA SER A 54 -4.28 -15.69 2.25
C SER A 54 -3.85 -14.27 1.85
N LEU A 55 -2.73 -14.16 1.15
CA LEU A 55 -2.24 -12.92 0.52
C LEU A 55 -3.27 -12.30 -0.46
N SER A 56 -4.29 -13.08 -0.87
CA SER A 56 -5.40 -12.63 -1.72
C SER A 56 -6.21 -11.46 -1.13
N GLN A 57 -6.27 -11.34 0.20
CA GLN A 57 -7.01 -10.28 0.85
C GLN A 57 -6.34 -8.91 0.66
N TYR A 58 -5.01 -8.84 0.73
CA TYR A 58 -4.25 -7.61 0.50
C TYR A 58 -4.37 -7.16 -0.95
N ILE A 59 -4.22 -8.09 -1.90
CA ILE A 59 -4.44 -7.84 -3.32
C ILE A 59 -5.82 -7.23 -3.54
N THR A 60 -6.87 -7.89 -3.04
CA THR A 60 -8.25 -7.41 -3.19
C THR A 60 -8.47 -6.02 -2.59
N LYS A 61 -7.92 -5.78 -1.38
CA LYS A 61 -8.03 -4.47 -0.70
C LYS A 61 -7.33 -3.36 -1.48
N ILE A 62 -6.08 -3.57 -1.88
CA ILE A 62 -5.28 -2.58 -2.63
C ILE A 62 -5.90 -2.32 -3.99
N SER A 63 -6.26 -3.36 -4.75
CA SER A 63 -6.92 -3.19 -6.05
C SER A 63 -8.21 -2.39 -5.94
N LYS A 64 -9.01 -2.65 -4.90
CA LYS A 64 -10.27 -1.93 -4.68
C LYS A 64 -10.01 -0.46 -4.35
N LYS A 65 -9.00 -0.15 -3.53
CA LYS A 65 -8.62 1.23 -3.20
C LYS A 65 -8.13 1.98 -4.43
N ILE A 66 -7.18 1.41 -5.17
CA ILE A 66 -6.66 2.02 -6.41
C ILE A 66 -7.78 2.26 -7.42
N LYS A 67 -8.62 1.24 -7.68
CA LYS A 67 -9.66 1.33 -8.70
C LYS A 67 -10.80 2.29 -8.32
N ARG A 68 -11.22 2.31 -7.06
CA ARG A 68 -12.43 3.05 -6.63
C ARG A 68 -12.14 4.40 -5.98
N GLN A 69 -10.92 4.66 -5.53
CA GLN A 69 -10.54 5.88 -4.82
C GLN A 69 -9.41 6.58 -5.55
N ASP A 70 -8.27 5.91 -5.74
CA ASP A 70 -7.05 6.61 -6.17
C ASP A 70 -7.09 7.02 -7.63
N LEU A 71 -7.56 6.16 -8.53
CA LEU A 71 -7.68 6.52 -9.95
C LEU A 71 -8.67 7.68 -10.18
N PRO A 72 -9.91 7.64 -9.63
CA PRO A 72 -10.82 8.79 -9.71
C PRO A 72 -10.23 10.07 -9.10
N ALA A 73 -9.65 9.98 -7.91
CA ALA A 73 -9.08 11.15 -7.23
C ALA A 73 -7.88 11.74 -7.98
N ALA A 74 -7.05 10.89 -8.60
CA ALA A 74 -5.95 11.34 -9.44
C ALA A 74 -6.46 12.07 -10.69
N SER A 75 -7.50 11.56 -11.34
CA SER A 75 -8.11 12.23 -12.50
C SER A 75 -8.74 13.57 -12.13
N GLU A 76 -9.45 13.64 -11.01
CA GLU A 76 -10.03 14.89 -10.50
C GLU A 76 -8.95 15.91 -10.12
N LEU A 77 -7.88 15.46 -9.47
CA LEU A 77 -6.75 16.31 -9.13
C LEU A 77 -6.03 16.84 -10.38
N LEU A 78 -5.83 16.00 -11.40
CA LEU A 78 -5.25 16.43 -12.68
C LEU A 78 -6.09 17.51 -13.35
N GLN A 79 -7.41 17.33 -13.39
CA GLN A 79 -8.31 18.36 -13.92
C GLN A 79 -8.22 19.65 -13.10
N THR A 80 -8.25 19.55 -11.77
CA THR A 80 -8.16 20.71 -10.87
C THR A 80 -6.84 21.47 -11.06
N LEU A 81 -5.73 20.76 -11.24
CA LEU A 81 -4.42 21.36 -11.48
C LEU A 81 -4.32 22.01 -12.87
N ASN A 82 -5.00 21.44 -13.87
CA ASN A 82 -5.07 22.02 -15.21
C ASN A 82 -5.91 23.31 -15.20
N ASP A 83 -7.09 23.26 -14.59
CA ASP A 83 -7.96 24.44 -14.42
C ASP A 83 -7.26 25.54 -13.62
N ALA A 84 -6.46 25.16 -12.61
CA ALA A 84 -5.62 26.09 -11.86
C ALA A 84 -4.53 26.70 -12.74
N GLY A 85 -3.85 25.89 -13.57
CA GLY A 85 -2.87 26.37 -14.54
C GLY A 85 -3.47 27.44 -15.45
N ASP A 86 -4.62 27.13 -16.06
CA ASP A 86 -5.35 28.03 -16.97
C ASP A 86 -5.80 29.33 -16.25
N TRP A 87 -6.29 29.21 -15.01
CA TRP A 87 -6.66 30.37 -14.18
C TRP A 87 -5.47 31.31 -13.95
N TRP A 88 -4.30 30.76 -13.61
CA TRP A 88 -3.10 31.55 -13.33
C TRP A 88 -2.43 32.12 -14.59
N GLU A 89 -2.57 31.45 -15.73
CA GLU A 89 -2.14 32.00 -17.02
C GLU A 89 -3.03 33.16 -17.47
N ALA A 90 -4.35 33.06 -17.24
CA ALA A 90 -5.32 34.10 -17.58
C ALA A 90 -5.25 35.34 -16.67
N HIS A 91 -4.71 35.21 -15.45
CA HIS A 91 -4.53 36.30 -14.48
C HIS A 91 -3.04 36.61 -14.25
N PRO A 92 -2.33 37.21 -15.23
CA PRO A 92 -0.90 37.51 -15.11
C PRO A 92 -0.68 38.69 -14.17
N LEU A 93 -0.69 38.45 -12.86
CA LEU A 93 -0.37 39.45 -11.86
C LEU A 93 0.86 39.00 -11.05
N SER A 94 1.97 39.72 -11.24
CA SER A 94 3.21 39.59 -10.46
C SER A 94 4.11 38.37 -10.72
N ARG A 95 5.43 38.61 -10.62
CA ARG A 95 6.54 37.65 -10.78
C ARG A 95 6.50 36.47 -9.80
N ASN A 96 5.73 36.56 -8.70
CA ASN A 96 5.52 35.45 -7.78
C ASN A 96 4.48 34.45 -8.31
N ASN A 97 3.49 34.91 -9.08
CA ASN A 97 2.45 34.05 -9.63
C ASN A 97 3.00 33.20 -10.78
N SER A 98 4.03 33.69 -11.51
CA SER A 98 4.73 32.86 -12.50
C SER A 98 5.48 31.68 -11.89
N LEU A 99 6.03 31.83 -10.67
CA LEU A 99 6.68 30.71 -9.97
C LEU A 99 5.64 29.70 -9.47
N LEU A 100 4.50 30.20 -8.97
CA LEU A 100 3.37 29.36 -8.55
C LEU A 100 2.80 28.56 -9.71
N ALA A 101 2.46 29.21 -10.83
CA ALA A 101 1.97 28.55 -12.04
C ALA A 101 2.94 27.46 -12.52
N LYS A 102 4.25 27.77 -12.57
CA LYS A 102 5.29 26.79 -12.91
C LYS A 102 5.29 25.60 -11.95
N LYS A 103 5.19 25.83 -10.64
CA LYS A 103 5.17 24.77 -9.62
C LYS A 103 3.92 23.88 -9.72
N LEU A 104 2.77 24.47 -10.04
CA LEU A 104 1.54 23.72 -10.29
C LEU A 104 1.63 22.87 -11.56
N GLN A 105 2.23 23.42 -12.63
CA GLN A 105 2.46 22.66 -13.86
C GLN A 105 3.47 21.52 -13.66
N GLU A 106 4.55 21.76 -12.91
CA GLU A 106 5.50 20.71 -12.50
C GLU A 106 4.78 19.58 -11.75
N TYR A 107 3.90 19.93 -10.81
CA TYR A 107 3.15 18.95 -10.04
C TYR A 107 2.04 18.24 -10.84
N HIS A 108 1.40 18.93 -11.78
CA HIS A 108 0.49 18.31 -12.74
C HIS A 108 1.23 17.22 -13.55
N SER A 109 2.42 17.56 -14.07
CA SER A 109 3.27 16.60 -14.79
C SER A 109 3.66 15.41 -13.92
N LEU A 110 4.07 15.66 -12.67
CA LEU A 110 4.40 14.62 -11.69
C LEU A 110 3.20 13.71 -11.39
N THR A 111 2.03 14.29 -11.14
CA THR A 111 0.78 13.56 -10.88
C THR A 111 0.36 12.73 -12.09
N ASN A 112 0.53 13.26 -13.30
CA ASN A 112 0.21 12.53 -14.53
C ASN A 112 1.17 11.35 -14.73
N ILE A 113 2.47 11.56 -14.50
CA ILE A 113 3.47 10.49 -14.55
C ILE A 113 3.13 9.41 -13.53
N TYR A 114 2.79 9.78 -12.29
CA TYR A 114 2.39 8.83 -11.24
C TYR A 114 1.11 8.06 -11.63
N HIS A 115 0.10 8.75 -12.17
CA HIS A 115 -1.13 8.12 -12.65
C HIS A 115 -0.86 7.09 -13.76
N GLN A 116 -0.07 7.46 -14.77
CA GLN A 116 0.18 6.65 -15.96
C GLN A 116 1.20 5.53 -15.74
N LYS A 117 2.26 5.79 -14.95
CA LYS A 117 3.38 4.85 -14.78
C LYS A 117 3.32 4.04 -13.49
N THR A 118 2.56 4.48 -12.49
CA THR A 118 2.45 3.78 -11.21
C THR A 118 1.04 3.23 -10.99
N LEU A 119 0.00 4.06 -10.95
CA LEU A 119 -1.35 3.60 -10.58
C LEU A 119 -1.96 2.63 -11.61
N LEU A 120 -1.98 3.01 -12.90
CA LEU A 120 -2.54 2.17 -13.97
C LEU A 120 -1.81 0.83 -14.13
N PRO A 121 -0.47 0.77 -14.16
CA PRO A 121 0.24 -0.50 -14.24
C PRO A 121 0.08 -1.35 -12.97
N THR A 122 -0.02 -0.72 -11.80
CA THR A 122 -0.23 -1.43 -10.53
C THR A 122 -1.59 -2.12 -10.51
N ILE A 123 -2.66 -1.43 -10.90
CA ILE A 123 -3.98 -2.09 -10.96
C ILE A 123 -3.99 -3.21 -11.99
N ALA A 124 -3.39 -3.02 -13.17
CA ALA A 124 -3.31 -4.05 -14.20
C ALA A 124 -2.60 -5.32 -13.67
N LYS A 125 -1.46 -5.15 -12.99
CA LYS A 125 -0.72 -6.25 -12.34
C LYS A 125 -1.54 -6.94 -11.25
N LEU A 126 -2.28 -6.20 -10.44
CA LEU A 126 -3.08 -6.75 -9.34
C LEU A 126 -4.35 -7.47 -9.81
N THR A 127 -4.90 -7.09 -10.97
CA THR A 127 -6.11 -7.73 -11.53
C THR A 127 -5.80 -8.97 -12.37
N ASP A 128 -4.54 -9.19 -12.73
CA ASP A 128 -4.11 -10.37 -13.48
C ASP A 128 -4.15 -11.62 -12.58
N LYS A 129 -5.17 -12.46 -12.80
CA LYS A 129 -5.40 -13.69 -12.03
C LYS A 129 -4.28 -14.73 -12.19
N HIS A 130 -3.43 -14.60 -13.20
CA HIS A 130 -2.36 -15.56 -13.49
C HIS A 130 -0.99 -15.12 -12.96
N ARG A 131 -0.83 -13.88 -12.46
CA ARG A 131 0.43 -13.39 -11.91
C ARG A 131 0.44 -13.41 -10.39
N SER A 132 1.32 -14.25 -9.83
CA SER A 132 1.71 -14.10 -8.42
C SER A 132 2.51 -12.81 -8.25
N ILE A 133 2.12 -11.98 -7.29
CA ILE A 133 2.88 -10.75 -6.98
C ILE A 133 4.05 -11.10 -6.09
N SER A 134 5.25 -10.79 -6.57
CA SER A 134 6.49 -10.98 -5.84
C SER A 134 6.67 -9.90 -4.78
N VAL A 135 7.41 -10.22 -3.71
CA VAL A 135 7.80 -9.25 -2.67
C VAL A 135 8.47 -8.01 -3.29
N LYS A 136 9.34 -8.21 -4.29
CA LYS A 136 9.97 -7.12 -5.05
C LYS A 136 8.94 -6.22 -5.74
N GLY A 137 7.86 -6.80 -6.26
CA GLY A 137 6.77 -6.03 -6.88
C GLY A 137 6.02 -5.16 -5.88
N ILE A 138 5.81 -5.65 -4.65
CA ILE A 138 5.19 -4.88 -3.56
C ILE A 138 6.12 -3.75 -3.12
N MET A 139 7.42 -4.03 -2.94
CA MET A 139 8.41 -3.03 -2.55
C MET A 139 8.47 -1.89 -3.57
N GLN A 140 8.52 -2.20 -4.88
CA GLN A 140 8.51 -1.17 -5.90
C GLN A 140 7.25 -0.29 -5.84
N MET A 141 6.08 -0.90 -5.63
CA MET A 141 4.83 -0.12 -5.49
C MET A 141 4.89 0.79 -4.26
N GLU A 142 5.40 0.28 -3.14
CA GLU A 142 5.55 1.04 -1.90
C GLU A 142 6.52 2.22 -2.09
N GLU A 143 7.68 1.98 -2.71
CA GLU A 143 8.69 3.00 -3.01
C GLU A 143 8.13 4.10 -3.93
N ASP A 144 7.45 3.72 -5.02
CA ASP A 144 6.84 4.69 -5.95
C ASP A 144 5.79 5.56 -5.23
N MET A 145 4.96 4.96 -4.36
CA MET A 145 3.95 5.68 -3.59
C MET A 145 4.58 6.59 -2.53
N GLN A 146 5.63 6.15 -1.85
CA GLN A 146 6.36 6.94 -0.86
C GLN A 146 7.05 8.15 -1.52
N GLN A 147 7.70 7.94 -2.67
CA GLN A 147 8.33 9.03 -3.40
C GLN A 147 7.29 10.09 -3.81
N PHE A 148 6.15 9.66 -4.33
CA PHE A 148 5.05 10.57 -4.67
C PHE A 148 4.53 11.38 -3.46
N VAL A 149 4.42 10.75 -2.29
CA VAL A 149 4.04 11.44 -1.05
C VAL A 149 5.06 12.52 -0.67
N GLN A 150 6.36 12.22 -0.75
CA GLN A 150 7.44 13.17 -0.45
C GLN A 150 7.45 14.36 -1.42
N ASP A 151 7.25 14.08 -2.72
CA ASP A 151 7.17 15.12 -3.74
C ASP A 151 5.93 16.02 -3.51
N THR A 152 4.82 15.42 -3.08
CA THR A 152 3.59 16.13 -2.72
C THR A 152 3.77 17.02 -1.49
N ASP A 153 4.49 16.54 -0.47
CA ASP A 153 4.84 17.33 0.72
C ASP A 153 5.64 18.58 0.37
N THR A 154 6.56 18.46 -0.57
CA THR A 154 7.36 19.58 -1.07
C THR A 154 6.46 20.66 -1.68
N LEU A 155 5.46 20.28 -2.48
CA LEU A 155 4.50 21.24 -3.02
C LEU A 155 3.59 21.83 -1.93
N LEU A 156 3.04 21.02 -1.04
CA LEU A 156 2.14 21.50 0.02
C LEU A 156 2.84 22.53 0.92
N ASN A 157 4.11 22.30 1.26
CA ASN A 157 4.91 23.26 2.00
C ASN A 157 5.10 24.57 1.21
N PHE A 158 5.40 24.48 -0.09
CA PHE A 158 5.47 25.66 -0.95
C PHE A 158 4.16 26.44 -0.99
N LEU A 159 3.00 25.76 -1.12
CA LEU A 159 1.68 26.40 -1.12
C LEU A 159 1.34 27.05 0.23
N LYS A 160 1.71 26.39 1.34
CA LYS A 160 1.59 26.96 2.70
C LYS A 160 2.46 28.21 2.86
N ASP A 161 3.66 28.23 2.30
CA ASP A 161 4.54 29.41 2.33
C ASP A 161 3.99 30.59 1.50
N GLN A 162 3.27 30.33 0.40
CA GLN A 162 2.62 31.39 -0.38
C GLN A 162 1.38 31.95 0.35
N THR A 163 0.63 31.11 1.06
CA THR A 163 -0.62 31.51 1.74
C THR A 163 -0.40 32.07 3.16
N GLY A 164 0.64 31.62 3.86
CA GLY A 164 0.93 31.95 5.27
C GLY A 164 1.65 33.29 5.51
N LYS A 165 2.13 33.97 4.46
CA LYS A 165 2.73 35.31 4.59
C LYS A 165 1.65 36.32 5.04
N LYS A 166 1.68 36.71 6.32
CA LYS A 166 0.73 37.66 6.91
C LYS A 166 0.89 39.07 6.31
N SER A 167 -0.27 39.70 6.12
CA SER A 167 -0.62 41.03 5.59
C SER A 167 0.24 42.25 5.95
N SER A 168 1.25 42.16 6.82
CA SER A 168 1.78 43.36 7.48
C SER A 168 2.93 44.08 6.75
N TYR A 169 3.63 43.47 5.78
CA TYR A 169 4.86 44.08 5.24
C TYR A 169 5.18 43.91 3.74
N ALA A 170 4.30 43.36 2.90
CA ALA A 170 4.61 43.12 1.48
C ALA A 170 3.61 43.80 0.52
N PRO A 171 4.04 44.71 -0.40
CA PRO A 171 3.15 45.47 -1.30
C PRO A 171 2.51 44.65 -2.45
N ARG A 172 2.64 43.33 -2.45
CA ARG A 172 2.24 42.46 -3.58
C ARG A 172 1.74 41.11 -3.04
N MET A 173 0.56 41.12 -2.46
CA MET A 173 -0.10 39.92 -1.94
C MET A 173 -1.12 39.39 -2.94
N LEU A 174 -1.31 38.06 -2.93
CA LEU A 174 -2.47 37.39 -3.52
C LEU A 174 -3.74 38.00 -2.94
N ASP A 175 -4.73 38.24 -3.79
CA ASP A 175 -6.03 38.74 -3.35
C ASP A 175 -6.79 37.67 -2.55
N ALA A 176 -7.96 38.03 -2.01
CA ALA A 176 -8.74 37.12 -1.17
C ALA A 176 -9.26 35.92 -1.97
N GLU A 177 -9.58 36.11 -3.25
CA GLU A 177 -10.12 35.09 -4.15
C GLU A 177 -9.04 34.06 -4.51
N ASP A 178 -7.86 34.53 -4.90
CA ASP A 178 -6.63 33.78 -5.14
C ASP A 178 -6.24 32.90 -3.94
N ARG A 179 -6.32 33.46 -2.72
CA ARG A 179 -6.04 32.71 -1.49
C ARG A 179 -7.06 31.62 -1.22
N GLU A 180 -8.34 31.92 -1.42
CA GLU A 180 -9.39 30.92 -1.25
C GLU A 180 -9.24 29.79 -2.27
N TYR A 181 -8.95 30.14 -3.52
CA TYR A 181 -8.69 29.19 -4.59
C TYR A 181 -7.50 28.28 -4.28
N LEU A 182 -6.35 28.87 -3.89
CA LEU A 182 -5.17 28.10 -3.48
C LEU A 182 -5.41 27.21 -2.27
N SER A 183 -6.22 27.66 -1.31
CA SER A 183 -6.59 26.87 -0.14
C SER A 183 -7.42 25.65 -0.53
N LYS A 184 -8.38 25.80 -1.46
CA LYS A 184 -9.18 24.68 -1.98
C LYS A 184 -8.31 23.67 -2.70
N MET A 185 -7.41 24.14 -3.56
CA MET A 185 -6.47 23.29 -4.30
C MET A 185 -5.50 22.57 -3.35
N ALA A 186 -4.92 23.25 -2.37
CA ALA A 186 -4.07 22.63 -1.35
C ALA A 186 -4.83 21.53 -0.59
N SER A 187 -6.11 21.75 -0.28
CA SER A 187 -6.96 20.75 0.38
C SER A 187 -7.18 19.51 -0.50
N ALA A 188 -7.37 19.69 -1.81
CA ALA A 188 -7.50 18.58 -2.76
C ALA A 188 -6.20 17.75 -2.87
N ILE A 189 -5.06 18.43 -2.94
CA ILE A 189 -3.73 17.80 -2.94
C ILE A 189 -3.51 17.01 -1.64
N GLU A 190 -3.84 17.60 -0.49
CA GLU A 190 -3.70 16.96 0.82
C GLU A 190 -4.62 15.73 0.98
N ALA A 191 -5.84 15.80 0.46
CA ALA A 191 -6.75 14.66 0.43
C ALA A 191 -6.20 13.51 -0.42
N PHE A 192 -5.63 13.81 -1.59
CA PHE A 192 -5.02 12.80 -2.45
C PHE A 192 -3.76 12.18 -1.82
N ARG A 193 -2.89 13.00 -1.21
CA ARG A 193 -1.74 12.55 -0.42
C ARG A 193 -2.14 11.56 0.66
N ALA A 194 -3.19 11.87 1.43
CA ALA A 194 -3.67 11.01 2.50
C ALA A 194 -4.19 9.65 2.00
N LEU A 195 -4.70 9.57 0.76
CA LEU A 195 -5.02 8.29 0.13
C LEU A 195 -3.76 7.46 -0.14
N GLN A 196 -2.70 8.09 -0.66
CA GLN A 196 -1.44 7.41 -0.96
C GLN A 196 -0.74 6.92 0.31
N GLU A 197 -0.70 7.72 1.38
CA GLU A 197 -0.14 7.27 2.67
C GLU A 197 -0.84 6.03 3.23
N ARG A 198 -2.18 5.98 3.13
CA ARG A 198 -2.95 4.81 3.56
C ARG A 198 -2.61 3.57 2.73
N ASN A 199 -2.28 3.74 1.45
CA ASN A 199 -1.83 2.64 0.60
C ASN A 199 -0.43 2.18 0.96
N VAL A 200 0.49 3.10 1.24
CA VAL A 200 1.84 2.77 1.72
C VAL A 200 1.77 1.90 2.98
N TYR A 201 0.96 2.30 3.97
CA TYR A 201 0.76 1.49 5.19
C TYR A 201 0.23 0.08 4.89
N LEU A 202 -0.70 -0.03 3.94
CA LEU A 202 -1.27 -1.32 3.56
C LEU A 202 -0.26 -2.20 2.80
N LEU A 203 0.61 -1.61 1.98
CA LEU A 203 1.68 -2.28 1.27
C LEU A 203 2.77 -2.77 2.23
N ASP A 204 3.14 -1.95 3.22
CA ASP A 204 4.11 -2.34 4.25
C ASP A 204 3.61 -3.52 5.10
N ALA A 205 2.32 -3.49 5.49
CA ALA A 205 1.68 -4.60 6.16
C ALA A 205 1.68 -5.88 5.31
N TRP A 206 1.39 -5.74 4.00
CA TRP A 206 1.41 -6.88 3.07
C TRP A 206 2.83 -7.46 2.91
N LYS A 207 3.84 -6.59 2.74
CA LYS A 207 5.26 -6.95 2.64
C LYS A 207 5.70 -7.75 3.87
N THR A 208 5.43 -7.23 5.06
CA THR A 208 5.76 -7.89 6.34
C THR A 208 5.13 -9.29 6.42
N HIS A 209 3.85 -9.39 6.06
CA HIS A 209 3.15 -10.67 6.06
C HIS A 209 3.72 -11.67 5.04
N GLN A 210 4.11 -11.20 3.85
CA GLN A 210 4.71 -12.07 2.84
C GLN A 210 6.11 -12.54 3.23
N MET A 211 6.91 -11.71 3.91
CA MET A 211 8.21 -12.11 4.45
C MET A 211 8.08 -13.21 5.51
N ILE A 212 7.16 -13.07 6.47
CA ILE A 212 6.88 -14.10 7.50
C ILE A 212 6.42 -15.40 6.85
N HIS A 213 5.55 -15.32 5.85
CA HIS A 213 5.09 -16.50 5.13
C HIS A 213 6.24 -17.20 4.39
N ASN A 214 7.14 -16.45 3.75
CA ASN A 214 8.29 -17.00 3.04
C ASN A 214 9.31 -17.62 4.00
N SER A 215 9.56 -17.01 5.16
CA SER A 215 10.48 -17.56 6.16
C SER A 215 9.97 -18.89 6.74
N ARG A 216 8.66 -18.98 7.03
CA ARG A 216 8.02 -20.23 7.49
C ARG A 216 8.08 -21.35 6.45
N ARG A 217 8.02 -21.01 5.15
CA ARG A 217 8.19 -21.99 4.07
C ARG A 217 9.62 -22.45 3.85
N ALA A 218 10.62 -21.62 4.17
CA ALA A 218 12.03 -21.99 4.02
C ALA A 218 12.54 -22.89 5.16
N MET A 219 11.80 -22.99 6.26
CA MET A 219 12.13 -23.82 7.43
C MET A 219 11.47 -25.21 7.40
N ASN A 220 10.55 -25.45 6.45
CA ASN A 220 9.87 -26.74 6.21
C ASN A 220 10.41 -27.38 4.94
#